data_AF-G0PIN4-F1
#
_entry.id   AF-G0PIN4-F1
#
_cell.length_a   1.000
_cell.length_b   1.000
_cell.length_c   1.000
_cell.angle_alpha   90.00
_cell.angle_beta   90.00
_cell.angle_gamma   90.00
#
_symmetry.space_group_name_H-M   'P 1'
#
loop_
_entity.id
_entity.type
_entity.pdbx_description
1 polymer ?
#
loop_
_entity_poly.entity_id
_entity_poly.type
_entity_poly.pdbx_seq_one_letter_code
_entity_poly.pdbx_strand_id
1 'polypeptide(L)'
;MKTVDVKPDAEILLCRNITEVSSLLWDEELIEMVLEAVKCRIRIGIIEFSYKTFTKAFHSILATTNFRQELLPFDEFRSIFFDTCLLLKNRFADELLEEVHKNDRFVNLWVDLENVVIGSISQQYATTVFRSDSNVTNFSDAFWLASRGRMNKENMILFSWIATKSEFTCKLGHLLASFIRPELIEVMNQCMKFAHSAYRTRELLVTMANDKELMCRMKCPQSTLDISKAHHKMNGVDNMNRALRTRLRFFVFTLEQVVSHFRELFSDKVVRYVFKTKRDEIVNATSLKEVENAMTDGYKKLSDLVVRVGVRRMVHETMDMFMNMTDEIRLRSVSNTLDLDYLERCEESVRKTLQNLLSLHAAWGNDKDSIFFHLSVRLGKIKMGTQ
;
A
#
# COMPACT_ATOMS: atom_id res chain seq x y z
N MET A 1 -69.65 19.16 41.13
CA MET A 1 -69.15 17.77 41.25
C MET A 1 -68.04 17.62 40.21
N LYS A 2 -66.77 17.78 40.61
CA LYS A 2 -65.84 16.70 41.01
C LYS A 2 -65.61 15.65 39.91
N THR A 3 -64.50 15.86 39.18
CA THR A 3 -63.40 14.92 38.85
C THR A 3 -63.74 13.48 38.44
N VAL A 4 -63.27 13.10 37.24
CA VAL A 4 -62.33 11.98 37.00
C VAL A 4 -61.50 12.40 35.77
N ASP A 5 -60.36 13.07 35.94
CA ASP A 5 -59.01 12.49 35.98
C ASP A 5 -58.84 11.20 35.17
N VAL A 6 -58.73 11.34 33.85
CA VAL A 6 -58.22 10.28 32.98
C VAL A 6 -56.71 10.45 32.87
N LYS A 7 -55.99 9.95 33.88
CA LYS A 7 -54.60 9.50 33.70
C LYS A 7 -54.66 8.04 33.29
N PRO A 8 -54.05 7.66 32.15
CA PRO A 8 -53.68 6.27 31.99
C PRO A 8 -52.34 6.09 31.25
N ASP A 9 -51.25 6.74 31.66
CA ASP A 9 -49.95 6.44 31.03
C ASP A 9 -49.22 5.26 31.71
N ALA A 10 -49.43 5.03 33.00
CA ALA A 10 -48.72 3.96 33.72
C ALA A 10 -49.42 2.58 33.65
N GLU A 11 -50.76 2.53 33.69
CA GLU A 11 -51.51 1.26 33.66
C GLU A 11 -51.53 0.61 32.26
N ILE A 12 -51.50 1.40 31.18
CA ILE A 12 -51.46 0.84 29.81
C ILE A 12 -50.12 0.13 29.54
N LEU A 13 -49.04 0.58 30.17
CA LEU A 13 -47.71 -0.08 30.10
C LEU A 13 -47.64 -1.36 30.93
N LEU A 14 -48.36 -1.44 32.06
CA LEU A 14 -48.34 -2.60 32.96
C LEU A 14 -49.34 -3.71 32.57
N CYS A 15 -50.38 -3.38 31.79
CA CYS A 15 -51.44 -4.33 31.42
C CYS A 15 -51.37 -4.84 29.96
N ARG A 16 -50.40 -4.39 29.15
CA ARG A 16 -50.15 -5.02 27.85
C ARG A 16 -49.42 -6.35 28.06
N ASN A 17 -49.95 -7.40 27.45
CA ASN A 17 -49.25 -8.66 27.27
C ASN A 17 -48.13 -8.40 26.23
N ILE A 18 -46.99 -7.87 26.69
CA ILE A 18 -45.85 -7.50 25.85
C ILE A 18 -45.13 -8.80 25.45
N THR A 19 -45.54 -9.39 24.32
CA THR A 19 -44.82 -10.52 23.71
C THR A 19 -43.55 -10.07 22.98
N GLU A 20 -43.36 -8.76 22.76
CA GLU A 20 -42.18 -8.15 22.15
C GLU A 20 -41.72 -6.97 23.01
N VAL A 21 -40.72 -7.19 23.87
CA VAL A 21 -40.09 -6.13 24.66
C VAL A 21 -39.15 -5.34 23.75
N SER A 22 -39.70 -4.44 22.93
CA SER A 22 -38.90 -3.41 22.27
C SER A 22 -38.52 -2.34 23.29
N SER A 23 -37.23 -2.00 23.38
CA SER A 23 -36.76 -0.92 24.25
C SER A 23 -37.47 0.39 23.90
N LEU A 24 -38.06 1.05 24.91
CA LEU A 24 -38.80 2.30 24.74
C LEU A 24 -37.89 3.51 24.44
N LEU A 25 -36.59 3.38 24.75
CA LEU A 25 -35.61 4.46 24.61
C LEU A 25 -34.50 4.14 23.60
N TRP A 26 -34.13 2.87 23.46
CA TRP A 26 -32.98 2.44 22.66
C TRP A 26 -33.46 1.73 21.39
N ASP A 27 -33.33 2.41 20.26
CA ASP A 27 -33.40 1.78 18.94
C ASP A 27 -31.98 1.58 18.37
N GLU A 28 -31.87 0.81 17.29
CA GLU A 28 -30.58 0.51 16.65
C GLU A 28 -29.85 1.78 16.22
N GLU A 29 -30.59 2.77 15.70
CA GLU A 29 -30.04 4.06 15.27
C GLU A 29 -29.39 4.84 16.42
N LEU A 30 -30.07 4.93 17.56
CA LEU A 30 -29.52 5.61 18.74
C LEU A 30 -28.28 4.88 19.28
N ILE A 31 -28.28 3.55 19.27
CA ILE A 31 -27.13 2.74 19.66
C ILE A 31 -25.94 3.02 18.74
N GLU A 32 -26.13 3.01 17.43
CA GLU A 32 -25.09 3.32 16.46
C GLU A 32 -24.52 4.73 16.66
N MET A 33 -25.40 5.71 16.86
CA MET A 33 -25.03 7.11 17.11
C MET A 33 -24.14 7.27 18.35
N VAL A 34 -24.53 6.63 19.45
CA VAL A 34 -23.74 6.65 20.70
C VAL A 34 -22.41 5.93 20.51
N LEU A 35 -22.39 4.80 19.81
CA LEU A 35 -21.15 4.07 19.51
C LEU A 35 -20.20 4.89 18.63
N GLU A 36 -20.69 5.60 17.62
CA GLU A 36 -19.91 6.51 16.78
C GLU A 36 -19.30 7.65 17.61
N ALA A 37 -20.10 8.28 18.48
CA ALA A 37 -19.66 9.34 19.38
C ALA A 37 -18.54 8.86 20.34
N VAL A 38 -18.74 7.69 20.95
CA VAL A 38 -17.75 7.09 21.87
C VAL A 38 -16.46 6.71 21.13
N LYS A 39 -16.57 6.13 19.92
CA LYS A 39 -15.40 5.82 19.08
C LYS A 39 -14.55 7.07 18.83
N CYS A 40 -15.17 8.21 18.49
CA CYS A 40 -14.43 9.45 18.25
C CYS A 40 -13.59 9.87 19.46
N ARG A 41 -14.17 9.81 20.66
CA ARG A 41 -13.48 10.16 21.92
C ARG A 41 -12.32 9.23 22.24
N ILE A 42 -12.51 7.93 22.08
CA ILE A 42 -11.45 6.92 22.28
C ILE A 42 -10.29 7.19 21.32
N ARG A 43 -10.56 7.54 20.06
CA ARG A 43 -9.53 7.83 19.06
C ARG A 43 -8.68 9.06 19.40
N ILE A 44 -9.26 10.09 20.01
CA ILE A 44 -8.52 11.24 20.55
C ILE A 44 -7.71 10.86 21.81
N GLY A 45 -8.00 9.71 22.43
CA GLY A 45 -7.36 9.24 23.66
C GLY A 45 -8.08 9.69 24.93
N ILE A 46 -9.33 10.15 24.82
CA ILE A 46 -10.14 10.55 25.98
C ILE A 46 -11.07 9.39 26.34
N ILE A 47 -10.68 8.65 27.37
CA ILE A 47 -11.37 7.42 27.81
C ILE A 47 -12.62 7.75 28.65
N GLU A 48 -12.68 8.94 29.26
CA GLU A 48 -13.82 9.34 30.08
C GLU A 48 -14.85 10.15 29.31
N PHE A 49 -16.08 9.64 29.27
CA PHE A 49 -17.26 10.39 28.88
C PHE A 49 -17.85 11.08 30.11
N SER A 50 -17.47 12.33 30.34
CA SER A 50 -17.98 13.02 31.54
C SER A 50 -19.49 13.17 31.44
N TYR A 51 -20.22 12.72 32.47
CA TYR A 51 -21.66 12.94 32.60
C TYR A 51 -22.01 14.42 32.42
N LYS A 52 -21.12 15.32 32.87
CA LYS A 52 -21.25 16.78 32.72
C LYS A 52 -21.35 17.21 31.26
N THR A 53 -20.66 16.52 30.35
CA THR A 53 -20.70 16.83 28.91
C THR A 53 -22.09 16.57 28.34
N PHE A 54 -22.66 15.40 28.66
CA PHE A 54 -24.02 15.05 28.26
C PHE A 54 -25.05 15.97 28.90
N THR A 55 -24.99 16.14 30.24
CA THR A 55 -25.94 16.98 30.98
C THR A 55 -25.96 18.41 30.46
N LYS A 56 -24.80 19.00 30.12
CA LYS A 56 -24.72 20.34 29.52
C LYS A 56 -25.37 20.39 28.13
N ALA A 57 -25.11 19.41 27.27
CA ALA A 57 -25.71 19.34 25.94
C ALA A 57 -27.23 19.17 26.02
N PHE A 58 -27.70 18.27 26.89
CA PHE A 58 -29.11 18.03 27.14
C PHE A 58 -29.83 19.29 27.61
N HIS A 59 -29.28 20.01 28.60
CA HIS A 59 -29.87 21.26 29.07
C HIS A 59 -29.83 22.38 28.01
N SER A 60 -28.83 22.39 27.12
CA SER A 60 -28.77 23.34 26.01
C SER A 60 -29.91 23.12 25.01
N ILE A 61 -30.24 21.86 24.71
CA ILE A 61 -31.36 21.52 23.82
C ILE A 61 -32.70 21.74 24.52
N LEU A 62 -32.81 21.34 25.79
CA LEU A 62 -34.01 21.59 26.59
C LEU A 62 -34.34 23.09 26.65
N ALA A 63 -33.32 23.94 26.87
CA ALA A 63 -33.49 25.39 26.92
C ALA A 63 -33.96 26.01 25.58
N THR A 64 -33.64 25.38 24.45
CA THR A 64 -34.08 25.85 23.12
C THR A 64 -35.49 25.38 22.76
N THR A 65 -35.98 24.28 23.36
CA THR A 65 -37.34 23.75 23.14
C THR A 65 -38.46 24.49 23.91
N ASN A 66 -38.15 25.52 24.70
CA ASN A 66 -39.14 26.35 25.45
C ASN A 66 -40.07 25.58 26.42
N PHE A 67 -39.73 24.36 26.83
CA PHE A 67 -40.51 23.61 27.81
C PHE A 67 -40.40 24.22 29.22
N ARG A 68 -41.54 24.54 29.81
CA ARG A 68 -41.68 25.19 31.14
C ARG A 68 -42.30 24.30 32.22
N GLN A 69 -42.64 23.05 31.90
CA GLN A 69 -43.25 22.12 32.86
C GLN A 69 -42.19 21.48 33.76
N GLU A 70 -42.53 21.22 35.03
CA GLU A 70 -41.65 20.54 36.01
C GLU A 70 -41.39 19.07 35.65
N LEU A 71 -42.24 18.47 34.82
CA LEU A 71 -42.13 17.09 34.34
C LEU A 71 -42.19 17.07 32.82
N LEU A 72 -41.21 16.41 32.20
CA LEU A 72 -41.09 16.26 30.76
C LEU A 72 -41.82 14.98 30.31
N PRO A 73 -42.84 15.06 29.44
CA PRO A 73 -43.43 13.90 28.76
C PRO A 73 -42.38 12.96 28.17
N PHE A 74 -42.64 11.66 28.20
CA PHE A 74 -41.65 10.65 27.77
C PHE A 74 -41.25 10.79 26.29
N ASP A 75 -42.19 11.10 25.40
CA ASP A 75 -41.90 11.27 23.98
C ASP A 75 -41.02 12.50 23.71
N GLU A 76 -41.23 13.58 24.46
CA GLU A 76 -40.41 14.79 24.40
C GLU A 76 -39.02 14.53 25.00
N PHE A 77 -38.94 13.80 26.12
CA PHE A 77 -37.67 13.33 26.67
C PHE A 77 -36.89 12.51 25.64
N ARG A 78 -37.56 11.55 24.98
CA ARG A 78 -36.94 10.71 23.97
C ARG A 78 -36.42 11.53 22.79
N SER A 79 -37.19 12.50 22.30
CA SER A 79 -36.76 13.41 21.23
C SER A 79 -35.53 14.23 21.64
N ILE A 80 -35.57 14.87 22.82
CA ILE A 80 -34.45 15.68 23.31
C ILE A 80 -33.21 14.82 23.55
N PHE A 81 -33.39 13.60 24.05
CA PHE A 81 -32.30 12.64 24.23
C PHE A 81 -31.64 12.29 22.89
N PHE A 82 -32.44 11.98 21.87
CA PHE A 82 -31.95 11.70 20.52
C PHE A 82 -31.18 12.89 19.94
N ASP A 83 -31.75 14.10 20.00
CA ASP A 83 -31.09 15.33 19.53
C ASP A 83 -29.79 15.61 20.29
N THR A 84 -29.75 15.29 21.59
CA THR A 84 -28.53 15.40 22.41
C THR A 84 -27.44 14.45 21.94
N CYS A 85 -27.79 13.19 21.69
CA CYS A 85 -26.86 12.21 21.14
C CYS A 85 -26.35 12.65 19.76
N LEU A 86 -27.20 13.19 18.91
CA LEU A 86 -26.83 13.63 17.56
C LEU A 86 -25.89 14.83 17.60
N LEU A 87 -26.21 15.83 18.44
CA LEU A 87 -25.35 16.99 18.68
C LEU A 87 -23.96 16.57 19.16
N LEU A 88 -23.91 15.67 20.15
CA LEU A 88 -22.65 15.19 20.71
C LEU A 88 -21.85 14.36 19.69
N LYS A 89 -22.52 13.52 18.89
CA LYS A 89 -21.87 12.77 17.82
C LYS A 89 -21.17 13.70 16.84
N ASN A 90 -21.89 14.67 16.30
CA ASN A 90 -21.36 15.60 15.31
C ASN A 90 -20.19 16.40 15.90
N ARG A 91 -20.38 16.94 17.11
CA ARG A 91 -19.33 17.66 17.82
C ARG A 91 -18.05 16.83 18.00
N PHE A 92 -18.16 15.56 18.40
CA PHE A 92 -16.95 14.74 18.59
C PHE A 92 -16.30 14.30 17.28
N ALA A 93 -17.08 14.17 16.21
CA ALA A 93 -16.54 13.94 14.88
C ALA A 93 -15.74 15.17 14.40
N ASP A 94 -16.25 16.37 14.64
CA ASP A 94 -15.56 17.64 14.33
C ASP A 94 -14.29 17.80 15.16
N GLU A 95 -14.35 17.56 16.48
CA GLU A 95 -13.16 17.57 17.36
C GLU A 95 -12.08 16.58 16.89
N LEU A 96 -12.47 15.38 16.42
CA LEU A 96 -11.53 14.40 15.89
C LEU A 96 -10.94 14.84 14.55
N LEU A 97 -11.75 15.43 13.66
CA LEU A 97 -11.29 15.95 12.37
C LEU A 97 -10.28 17.08 12.58
N GLU A 98 -10.56 18.01 13.49
CA GLU A 98 -9.63 19.08 13.87
C GLU A 98 -8.29 18.51 14.36
N GLU A 99 -8.31 17.49 15.22
CA GLU A 99 -7.08 16.83 15.69
C GLU A 99 -6.32 16.08 14.58
N VAL A 100 -7.01 15.56 13.56
CA VAL A 100 -6.37 14.96 12.38
C VAL A 100 -5.62 16.02 11.56
N HIS A 101 -6.20 17.21 11.40
CA HIS A 101 -5.60 18.33 10.67
C HIS A 101 -4.57 19.11 11.50
N LYS A 102 -4.58 18.94 12.81
CA LYS A 102 -3.71 19.67 13.72
C LYS A 102 -2.23 19.34 13.50
N ASN A 103 -1.42 20.39 13.39
CA ASN A 103 0.05 20.34 13.30
C ASN A 103 0.60 19.47 12.17
N ASP A 104 -0.21 19.17 11.14
CA ASP A 104 0.17 18.32 10.00
C ASP A 104 0.74 16.94 10.40
N ARG A 105 0.48 16.45 11.62
CA ARG A 105 1.14 15.24 12.13
C ARG A 105 0.80 14.01 11.30
N PHE A 106 -0.48 13.86 10.95
CA PHE A 106 -0.95 12.80 10.07
C PHE A 106 -0.31 12.91 8.68
N VAL A 107 -0.29 14.10 8.11
CA VAL A 107 0.25 14.38 6.77
C VAL A 107 1.76 14.09 6.71
N ASN A 108 2.50 14.54 7.71
CA ASN A 108 3.94 14.31 7.83
C ASN A 108 4.26 12.81 7.92
N LEU A 109 3.53 12.07 8.75
CA LEU A 109 3.69 10.62 8.81
C LEU A 109 3.33 9.94 7.47
N TRP A 110 2.27 10.38 6.80
CA TRP A 110 1.85 9.83 5.52
C TRP A 110 2.91 10.02 4.43
N VAL A 111 3.57 11.18 4.40
CA VAL A 111 4.70 11.47 3.50
C VAL A 111 5.92 10.61 3.85
N ASP A 112 6.21 10.40 5.14
CA ASP A 112 7.28 9.51 5.56
C ASP A 112 6.99 8.05 5.17
N LEU A 113 5.74 7.58 5.32
CA LEU A 113 5.30 6.26 4.84
C LEU A 113 5.47 6.11 3.32
N GLU A 114 5.09 7.13 2.54
CA GLU A 114 5.33 7.16 1.08
C GLU A 114 6.83 7.00 0.77
N ASN A 115 7.67 7.80 1.45
CA ASN A 115 9.12 7.80 1.25
C ASN A 115 9.76 6.45 1.60
N VAL A 116 9.29 5.81 2.67
CA VAL A 116 9.77 4.50 3.14
C VAL A 116 9.34 3.37 2.20
N VAL A 117 8.12 3.40 1.69
CA VAL A 117 7.56 2.30 0.87
C VAL A 117 8.10 2.33 -0.56
N ILE A 118 8.19 3.51 -1.18
CA ILE A 118 8.45 3.63 -2.62
C ILE A 118 9.25 4.88 -3.02
N GLY A 119 9.36 5.86 -2.12
CA GLY A 119 10.01 7.13 -2.41
C GLY A 119 11.52 7.13 -2.16
N SER A 120 12.03 8.30 -1.76
CA SER A 120 13.48 8.55 -1.73
C SER A 120 14.24 7.69 -0.72
N ILE A 121 13.62 7.36 0.43
CA ILE A 121 14.22 6.50 1.46
C ILE A 121 14.29 5.07 0.95
N SER A 122 13.20 4.54 0.37
CA SER A 122 13.17 3.23 -0.26
C SER A 122 14.27 3.09 -1.31
N GLN A 123 14.40 4.07 -2.21
CA GLN A 123 15.42 4.04 -3.26
C GLN A 123 16.84 4.06 -2.69
N GLN A 124 17.12 4.93 -1.71
CA GLN A 124 18.44 5.02 -1.09
C GLN A 124 18.79 3.73 -0.34
N TYR A 125 17.82 3.18 0.41
CA TYR A 125 17.95 1.90 1.10
C TYR A 125 18.25 0.76 0.12
N ALA A 126 17.46 0.67 -0.95
CA ALA A 126 17.59 -0.34 -1.98
C ALA A 126 18.96 -0.26 -2.67
N THR A 127 19.46 0.97 -2.92
CA THR A 127 20.82 1.21 -3.45
C THR A 127 21.89 0.64 -2.53
N THR A 128 21.74 0.76 -1.22
CA THR A 128 22.73 0.26 -0.26
C THR A 128 22.65 -1.27 -0.08
N VAL A 129 21.44 -1.82 -0.05
CA VAL A 129 21.21 -3.24 0.29
C VAL A 129 21.29 -4.18 -0.92
N PHE A 130 20.85 -3.76 -2.10
CA PHE A 130 20.75 -4.63 -3.28
C PHE A 130 21.88 -4.42 -4.30
N ARG A 131 22.85 -3.56 -3.98
CA ARG A 131 24.10 -3.48 -4.73
C ARG A 131 24.77 -4.84 -4.82
N SER A 132 25.36 -5.13 -5.97
CA SER A 132 25.98 -6.42 -6.29
C SER A 132 27.12 -6.84 -5.35
N ASP A 133 27.80 -5.86 -4.76
CA ASP A 133 28.92 -5.94 -3.83
C ASP A 133 28.49 -5.68 -2.37
N SER A 134 27.19 -5.57 -2.10
CA SER A 134 26.68 -5.27 -0.77
C SER A 134 26.89 -6.43 0.19
N ASN A 135 27.62 -6.17 1.28
CA ASN A 135 27.79 -7.06 2.43
C ASN A 135 26.96 -6.61 3.64
N VAL A 136 25.84 -5.92 3.42
CA VAL A 136 24.98 -5.42 4.51
C VAL A 136 24.38 -6.60 5.26
N THR A 137 24.75 -6.74 6.53
CA THR A 137 24.21 -7.72 7.48
C THR A 137 23.20 -7.10 8.44
N ASN A 138 23.31 -5.79 8.74
CA ASN A 138 22.35 -5.05 9.54
C ASN A 138 21.47 -4.13 8.68
N PHE A 139 20.27 -4.62 8.35
CA PHE A 139 19.31 -3.87 7.54
C PHE A 139 18.71 -2.67 8.25
N SER A 140 18.63 -2.69 9.58
CA SER A 140 18.15 -1.54 10.37
C SER A 140 19.10 -0.36 10.21
N ASP A 141 20.42 -0.58 10.32
CA ASP A 141 21.41 0.50 10.15
C ASP A 141 21.40 1.08 8.74
N ALA A 142 21.26 0.23 7.72
CA ALA A 142 21.12 0.67 6.34
C ALA A 142 19.86 1.54 6.13
N PHE A 143 18.75 1.18 6.78
CA PHE A 143 17.52 1.97 6.78
C PHE A 143 17.71 3.33 7.47
N TRP A 144 18.35 3.36 8.64
CA TRP A 144 18.61 4.62 9.34
C TRP A 144 19.52 5.56 8.54
N LEU A 145 20.53 5.00 7.88
CA LEU A 145 21.40 5.76 6.99
C LEU A 145 20.63 6.34 5.79
N ALA A 146 19.74 5.55 5.19
CA ALA A 146 18.88 6.01 4.08
C ALA A 146 17.91 7.11 4.51
N SER A 147 17.37 7.01 5.72
CA SER A 147 16.39 7.94 6.29
C SER A 147 16.98 9.27 6.75
N ARG A 148 18.31 9.34 6.95
CA ARG A 148 18.99 10.52 7.48
C ARG A 148 18.76 11.74 6.57
N GLY A 149 18.09 12.75 7.13
CA GLY A 149 17.75 14.00 6.44
C GLY A 149 16.57 13.91 5.46
N ARG A 150 15.89 12.76 5.40
CA ARG A 150 14.73 12.52 4.52
C ARG A 150 13.43 12.18 5.25
N MET A 151 13.52 11.84 6.53
CA MET A 151 12.39 11.55 7.41
C MET A 151 12.23 12.65 8.46
N ASN A 152 10.99 12.92 8.90
CA ASN A 152 10.75 13.81 10.02
C ASN A 152 11.38 13.23 11.31
N LYS A 153 12.10 14.07 12.07
CA LYS A 153 12.80 13.67 13.30
C LYS A 153 11.86 13.07 14.34
N GLU A 154 10.63 13.59 14.45
CA GLU A 154 9.63 13.09 15.40
C GLU A 154 9.11 11.70 15.01
N ASN A 155 9.10 11.39 13.71
CA ASN A 155 8.62 10.12 13.21
C ASN A 155 9.68 9.03 13.24
N MET A 156 10.98 9.38 13.29
CA MET A 156 12.06 8.39 13.33
C MET A 156 11.85 7.33 14.42
N ILE A 157 11.45 7.72 15.62
CA ILE A 157 11.23 6.78 16.74
C ILE A 157 10.05 5.82 16.53
N LEU A 158 9.17 6.11 15.57
CA LEU A 158 7.98 5.31 15.29
C LEU A 158 8.34 4.09 14.44
N PHE A 159 9.34 4.20 13.57
CA PHE A 159 9.71 3.13 12.64
C PHE A 159 10.67 2.13 13.28
N SER A 160 10.43 0.85 13.02
CA SER A 160 11.36 -0.23 13.35
C SER A 160 11.48 -1.17 12.17
N TRP A 161 12.70 -1.38 11.69
CA TRP A 161 12.99 -2.29 10.59
C TRP A 161 13.13 -3.71 11.14
N ILE A 162 12.35 -4.66 10.62
CA ILE A 162 12.48 -6.07 11.00
C ILE A 162 13.77 -6.61 10.36
N ALA A 163 14.40 -7.63 10.96
CA ALA A 163 15.65 -8.25 10.48
C ALA A 163 15.59 -8.80 9.02
N THR A 164 14.44 -8.72 8.35
CA THR A 164 14.27 -9.05 6.93
C THR A 164 14.58 -7.85 6.02
N LYS A 165 15.04 -8.12 4.79
CA LYS A 165 15.46 -7.09 3.81
C LYS A 165 14.38 -6.08 3.38
N SER A 166 13.10 -6.27 3.67
CA SER A 166 12.02 -5.43 3.11
C SER A 166 10.77 -5.51 3.99
N GLU A 167 10.91 -5.18 5.27
CA GLU A 167 9.77 -5.15 6.17
C GLU A 167 10.01 -4.18 7.32
N PHE A 168 9.02 -3.32 7.60
CA PHE A 168 9.03 -2.40 8.72
C PHE A 168 7.76 -2.53 9.54
N THR A 169 7.86 -2.09 10.79
CA THR A 169 6.73 -1.86 11.69
C THR A 169 6.71 -0.39 12.08
N CYS A 170 5.53 0.10 12.45
CA CYS A 170 5.34 1.46 12.92
C CYS A 170 4.59 1.44 14.25
N LYS A 171 5.19 2.00 15.31
CA LYS A 171 4.57 2.13 16.63
C LYS A 171 3.77 3.43 16.67
N LEU A 172 2.52 3.36 16.26
CA LEU A 172 1.63 4.52 16.18
C LEU A 172 0.96 4.82 17.53
N GLY A 173 0.84 6.10 17.86
CA GLY A 173 -0.01 6.54 18.99
C GLY A 173 -1.50 6.34 18.69
N HIS A 174 -2.34 6.40 19.72
CA HIS A 174 -3.79 6.10 19.65
C HIS A 174 -4.53 6.76 18.47
N LEU A 175 -4.31 8.06 18.25
CA LEU A 175 -4.95 8.79 17.15
C LEU A 175 -4.59 8.21 15.78
N LEU A 176 -3.28 8.06 15.49
CA LEU A 176 -2.79 7.60 14.20
C LEU A 176 -3.12 6.12 13.96
N ALA A 177 -3.03 5.29 15.00
CA ALA A 177 -3.38 3.88 14.96
C ALA A 177 -4.86 3.64 14.64
N SER A 178 -5.73 4.61 14.92
CA SER A 178 -7.16 4.49 14.61
C SER A 178 -7.48 4.59 13.11
N PHE A 179 -6.62 5.26 12.34
CA PHE A 179 -6.75 5.42 10.89
C PHE A 179 -5.82 4.48 10.13
N ILE A 180 -4.55 4.39 10.56
CA ILE A 180 -3.53 3.53 9.96
C ILE A 180 -3.51 2.22 10.73
N ARG A 181 -4.36 1.28 10.29
CA ARG A 181 -4.47 -0.04 10.91
C ARG A 181 -3.26 -0.92 10.55
N PRO A 182 -2.94 -1.95 11.36
CA PRO A 182 -1.83 -2.86 11.08
C PRO A 182 -1.88 -3.49 9.68
N GLU A 183 -3.07 -3.83 9.18
CA GLU A 183 -3.27 -4.43 7.87
C GLU A 183 -2.82 -3.51 6.73
N LEU A 184 -2.92 -2.19 6.91
CA LEU A 184 -2.41 -1.22 5.94
C LEU A 184 -0.88 -1.24 5.89
N ILE A 185 -0.21 -1.39 7.02
CA ILE A 185 1.26 -1.51 7.09
C ILE A 185 1.72 -2.82 6.42
N GLU A 186 0.99 -3.92 6.61
CA GLU A 186 1.27 -5.19 5.90
C GLU A 186 1.19 -5.03 4.39
N VAL A 187 0.13 -4.38 3.89
CA VAL A 187 -0.02 -4.09 2.45
C VAL A 187 1.09 -3.17 1.95
N MET A 188 1.46 -2.13 2.72
CA MET A 188 2.60 -1.24 2.40
C MET A 188 3.92 -2.02 2.32
N ASN A 189 4.16 -2.96 3.23
CA ASN A 189 5.32 -3.85 3.19
C ASN A 189 5.32 -4.71 1.92
N GLN A 190 4.16 -5.22 1.49
CA GLN A 190 4.05 -5.97 0.22
C GLN A 190 4.36 -5.07 -0.99
N CYS A 191 3.89 -3.83 -1.01
CA CYS A 191 4.23 -2.86 -2.05
C CYS A 191 5.75 -2.60 -2.09
N MET A 192 6.36 -2.41 -0.93
CA MET A 192 7.80 -2.20 -0.80
C MET A 192 8.60 -3.43 -1.27
N LYS A 193 8.16 -4.65 -0.92
CA LYS A 193 8.78 -5.90 -1.38
C LYS A 193 8.78 -6.00 -2.91
N PHE A 194 7.67 -5.66 -3.57
CA PHE A 194 7.60 -5.64 -5.03
C PHE A 194 8.56 -4.59 -5.63
N ALA A 195 8.55 -3.36 -5.09
CA ALA A 195 9.43 -2.29 -5.54
C ALA A 195 10.92 -2.64 -5.40
N HIS A 196 11.29 -3.22 -4.25
CA HIS A 196 12.65 -3.68 -3.99
C HIS A 196 13.07 -4.85 -4.89
N SER A 197 12.16 -5.76 -5.24
CA SER A 197 12.42 -6.82 -6.22
C SER A 197 12.76 -6.23 -7.61
N ALA A 198 11.96 -5.27 -8.08
CA ALA A 198 12.22 -4.56 -9.33
C ALA A 198 13.53 -3.77 -9.29
N TYR A 199 13.81 -3.09 -8.18
CA TYR A 199 15.05 -2.35 -7.98
C TYR A 199 16.27 -3.28 -8.01
N ARG A 200 16.26 -4.36 -7.23
CA ARG A 200 17.34 -5.36 -7.18
C ARG A 200 17.62 -5.95 -8.56
N THR A 201 16.56 -6.38 -9.26
CA THR A 201 16.68 -6.99 -10.59
C THR A 201 17.36 -6.03 -11.55
N ARG A 202 16.91 -4.76 -11.55
CA ARG A 202 17.53 -3.70 -12.36
C ARG A 202 19.00 -3.46 -12.00
N GLU A 203 19.32 -3.31 -10.71
CA GLU A 203 20.72 -3.05 -10.30
C GLU A 203 21.65 -4.20 -10.70
N LEU A 204 21.22 -5.45 -10.53
CA LEU A 204 22.02 -6.62 -10.97
C LEU A 204 22.27 -6.59 -12.48
N LEU A 205 21.25 -6.27 -13.27
CA LEU A 205 21.37 -6.13 -14.73
C LEU A 205 22.32 -4.99 -15.12
N VAL A 206 22.20 -3.82 -14.48
CA VAL A 206 23.08 -2.68 -14.72
C VAL A 206 24.53 -3.00 -14.36
N THR A 207 24.78 -3.65 -13.21
CA THR A 207 26.13 -4.07 -12.84
C THR A 207 26.69 -5.05 -13.86
N MET A 208 25.93 -6.09 -14.24
CA MET A 208 26.37 -7.08 -15.22
C MET A 208 26.70 -6.47 -16.58
N ALA A 209 25.92 -5.50 -17.04
CA ALA A 209 26.18 -4.79 -18.30
C ALA A 209 27.49 -4.00 -18.25
N ASN A 210 27.82 -3.44 -17.09
CA ASN A 210 28.97 -2.54 -16.90
C ASN A 210 30.23 -3.24 -16.39
N ASP A 211 30.15 -4.51 -15.96
CA ASP A 211 31.29 -5.27 -15.46
C ASP A 211 32.21 -5.71 -16.61
N LYS A 212 33.19 -4.85 -16.91
CA LYS A 212 34.19 -5.10 -17.96
C LYS A 212 35.04 -6.33 -17.66
N GLU A 213 35.33 -6.61 -16.39
CA GLU A 213 36.21 -7.70 -15.98
C GLU A 213 35.50 -9.06 -16.15
N LEU A 214 34.25 -9.15 -15.69
CA LEU A 214 33.39 -10.30 -15.93
C LEU A 214 33.24 -10.57 -17.42
N MET A 215 32.87 -9.53 -18.20
CA MET A 215 32.72 -9.63 -19.64
C MET A 215 34.00 -10.10 -20.34
N CYS A 216 35.17 -9.62 -19.90
CA CYS A 216 36.46 -10.05 -20.45
C CYS A 216 36.78 -11.52 -20.14
N ARG A 217 36.45 -11.99 -18.93
CA ARG A 217 36.76 -13.35 -18.46
C ARG A 217 35.78 -14.42 -18.91
N MET A 218 34.55 -14.03 -19.28
CA MET A 218 33.52 -14.94 -19.74
C MET A 218 33.97 -15.79 -20.93
N LYS A 219 33.81 -17.11 -20.81
CA LYS A 219 34.07 -18.09 -21.86
C LYS A 219 32.85 -18.99 -22.04
N CYS A 220 32.57 -19.38 -23.28
CA CYS A 220 31.60 -20.44 -23.54
C CYS A 220 32.03 -21.76 -22.87
N PRO A 221 31.10 -22.55 -22.32
CA PRO A 221 31.40 -23.85 -21.75
C PRO A 221 32.07 -24.78 -22.77
N GLN A 222 33.02 -25.60 -22.32
CA GLN A 222 33.69 -26.57 -23.19
C GLN A 222 32.74 -27.64 -23.75
N SER A 223 31.62 -27.92 -23.07
CA SER A 223 30.58 -28.85 -23.52
C SER A 223 29.79 -28.37 -24.75
N THR A 224 29.78 -27.05 -25.02
CA THR A 224 29.15 -26.47 -26.22
C THR A 224 30.13 -26.33 -27.38
N LEU A 225 31.42 -26.58 -27.14
CA LEU A 225 32.41 -26.68 -28.19
C LEU A 225 32.31 -28.06 -28.82
N ASP A 226 31.73 -28.11 -30.01
CA ASP A 226 31.77 -29.29 -30.87
C ASP A 226 33.24 -29.54 -31.27
N ILE A 227 33.94 -30.37 -30.48
CA ILE A 227 35.39 -30.64 -30.59
C ILE A 227 35.73 -31.14 -32.02
N SER A 228 34.76 -31.75 -32.70
CA SER A 228 34.85 -32.18 -34.11
C SER A 228 35.09 -31.01 -35.10
N LYS A 229 34.66 -29.79 -34.78
CA LYS A 229 34.87 -28.56 -35.58
C LYS A 229 35.97 -27.66 -35.03
N ALA A 230 36.42 -27.91 -33.79
CA ALA A 230 37.39 -27.07 -33.09
C ALA A 230 38.83 -27.21 -33.60
N HIS A 231 39.16 -28.29 -34.32
CA HIS A 231 40.50 -28.49 -34.88
C HIS A 231 40.85 -27.57 -36.06
N HIS A 232 39.93 -26.72 -36.55
CA HIS A 232 40.17 -25.95 -37.76
C HIS A 232 40.04 -24.42 -37.70
N LYS A 233 39.91 -23.77 -36.53
CA LYS A 233 40.15 -22.31 -36.42
C LYS A 233 40.24 -21.88 -34.95
N MET A 234 41.40 -21.41 -34.48
CA MET A 234 41.50 -20.61 -33.24
C MET A 234 40.49 -19.45 -33.22
N ASN A 235 40.18 -18.90 -34.40
CA ASN A 235 39.18 -17.84 -34.58
C ASN A 235 37.74 -18.26 -34.20
N GLY A 236 37.42 -19.56 -34.16
CA GLY A 236 36.07 -20.05 -33.83
C GLY A 236 35.69 -19.85 -32.37
N VAL A 237 36.61 -20.16 -31.44
CA VAL A 237 36.39 -20.02 -30.00
C VAL A 237 36.26 -18.54 -29.60
N ASP A 238 37.13 -17.69 -30.14
CA ASP A 238 37.07 -16.24 -29.89
C ASP A 238 35.81 -15.60 -30.47
N ASN A 239 35.36 -16.07 -31.64
CA ASN A 239 34.09 -15.63 -32.24
C ASN A 239 32.89 -16.05 -31.38
N MET A 240 32.86 -17.29 -30.84
CA MET A 240 31.80 -17.74 -29.94
C MET A 240 31.79 -16.95 -28.62
N ASN A 241 32.96 -16.73 -28.01
CA ASN A 241 33.08 -15.91 -26.81
C ASN A 241 32.64 -14.46 -27.06
N ARG A 242 32.92 -13.91 -28.25
CA ARG A 242 32.44 -12.57 -28.65
C ARG A 242 30.93 -12.58 -28.83
N ALA A 243 30.37 -13.58 -29.52
CA ALA A 243 28.93 -13.71 -29.72
C ALA A 243 28.17 -13.82 -28.39
N LEU A 244 28.67 -14.63 -27.45
CA LEU A 244 28.09 -14.79 -26.10
C LEU A 244 28.03 -13.46 -25.36
N ARG A 245 29.15 -12.73 -25.29
CA ARG A 245 29.21 -11.42 -24.63
C ARG A 245 28.26 -10.41 -25.26
N THR A 246 28.23 -10.36 -26.59
CA THR A 246 27.37 -9.43 -27.33
C THR A 246 25.90 -9.75 -27.08
N ARG A 247 25.50 -11.02 -27.20
CA ARG A 247 24.13 -11.47 -26.96
C ARG A 247 23.70 -11.20 -25.51
N LEU A 248 24.56 -11.54 -24.53
CA LEU A 248 24.31 -11.23 -23.12
C LEU A 248 24.10 -9.72 -22.89
N ARG A 249 24.96 -8.85 -23.46
CA ARG A 249 24.82 -7.40 -23.30
C ARG A 249 23.50 -6.89 -23.85
N PHE A 250 23.12 -7.31 -25.05
CA PHE A 250 21.83 -6.93 -25.63
C PHE A 250 20.67 -7.42 -24.78
N PHE A 251 20.70 -8.70 -24.37
CA PHE A 251 19.65 -9.27 -23.55
C PHE A 251 19.48 -8.56 -22.20
N VAL A 252 20.59 -8.34 -21.49
CA VAL A 252 20.62 -7.63 -20.20
C VAL A 252 20.07 -6.21 -20.35
N PHE A 253 20.45 -5.50 -21.42
CA PHE A 253 19.95 -4.16 -21.69
C PHE A 253 18.43 -4.16 -21.96
N THR A 254 17.93 -5.09 -22.78
CA THR A 254 16.50 -5.23 -23.04
C THR A 254 15.73 -5.55 -21.76
N LEU A 255 16.22 -6.49 -20.96
CA LEU A 255 15.56 -6.89 -19.71
C LEU A 255 15.58 -5.75 -18.68
N GLU A 256 16.68 -4.99 -18.59
CA GLU A 256 16.79 -3.81 -17.73
C GLU A 256 15.73 -2.77 -18.10
N GLN A 257 15.55 -2.50 -19.40
CA GLN A 257 14.51 -1.59 -19.85
C GLN A 257 13.12 -2.08 -19.44
N VAL A 258 12.81 -3.36 -19.68
CA VAL A 258 11.50 -3.94 -19.30
C VAL A 258 11.25 -3.80 -17.80
N VAL A 259 12.21 -4.19 -16.96
CA VAL A 259 12.11 -4.09 -15.49
C VAL A 259 11.97 -2.63 -15.04
N SER A 260 12.68 -1.69 -15.67
CA SER A 260 12.57 -0.26 -15.41
C SER A 260 11.15 0.26 -15.69
N HIS A 261 10.51 -0.20 -16.78
CA HIS A 261 9.11 0.16 -17.05
C HIS A 261 8.15 -0.39 -15.99
N PHE A 262 8.32 -1.64 -15.55
CA PHE A 262 7.53 -2.22 -14.44
C PHE A 262 7.66 -1.38 -13.18
N ARG A 263 8.90 -1.02 -12.80
CA ARG A 263 9.20 -0.21 -11.63
C ARG A 263 8.54 1.17 -11.71
N GLU A 264 8.76 1.90 -12.79
CA GLU A 264 8.26 3.27 -12.94
C GLU A 264 6.74 3.35 -12.90
N LEU A 265 6.05 2.39 -13.52
CA LEU A 265 4.59 2.34 -13.49
C LEU A 265 4.06 2.03 -12.09
N PHE A 266 4.72 1.11 -11.38
CA PHE A 266 4.40 0.79 -10.00
C PHE A 266 4.61 2.00 -9.09
N SER A 267 5.78 2.62 -9.18
CA SER A 267 6.09 3.83 -8.43
C SER A 267 5.11 4.97 -8.73
N ASP A 268 4.83 5.28 -9.99
CA ASP A 268 3.91 6.36 -10.36
C ASP A 268 2.49 6.11 -9.81
N LYS A 269 1.96 4.89 -9.89
CA LYS A 269 0.63 4.57 -9.33
C LYS A 269 0.62 4.60 -7.80
N VAL A 270 1.58 3.97 -7.13
CA VAL A 270 1.63 3.97 -5.66
C VAL A 270 1.79 5.41 -5.13
N VAL A 271 2.78 6.15 -5.64
CA VAL A 271 3.07 7.52 -5.22
C VAL A 271 1.93 8.47 -5.60
N ARG A 272 1.60 8.53 -6.89
CA ARG A 272 0.74 9.59 -7.41
C ARG A 272 -0.73 9.31 -7.14
N TYR A 273 -1.19 8.07 -7.33
CA TYR A 273 -2.62 7.75 -7.28
C TYR A 273 -3.09 7.31 -5.90
N VAL A 274 -2.21 6.76 -5.05
CA VAL A 274 -2.59 6.41 -3.68
C VAL A 274 -2.07 7.45 -2.71
N PHE A 275 -0.75 7.56 -2.51
CA PHE A 275 -0.24 8.41 -1.43
C PHE A 275 -0.60 9.89 -1.61
N LYS A 276 -0.33 10.48 -2.77
CA LYS A 276 -0.63 11.91 -2.99
C LYS A 276 -2.12 12.20 -3.04
N THR A 277 -2.90 11.46 -3.84
CA THR A 277 -4.35 11.67 -3.94
C THR A 277 -5.05 11.49 -2.58
N LYS A 278 -4.71 10.44 -1.81
CA LYS A 278 -5.35 10.22 -0.51
C LYS A 278 -4.93 11.22 0.54
N ARG A 279 -3.68 11.66 0.51
CA ARG A 279 -3.25 12.79 1.35
C ARG A 279 -4.08 14.04 1.04
N ASP A 280 -4.23 14.38 -0.24
CA ASP A 280 -4.96 15.58 -0.64
C ASP A 280 -6.46 15.48 -0.29
N GLU A 281 -7.07 14.30 -0.43
CA GLU A 281 -8.44 14.04 0.04
C GLU A 281 -8.58 14.21 1.57
N ILE A 282 -7.62 13.71 2.35
CA ILE A 282 -7.65 13.81 3.82
C ILE A 282 -7.44 15.25 4.30
N VAL A 283 -6.52 15.98 3.66
CA VAL A 283 -6.24 17.40 3.98
C VAL A 283 -7.45 18.28 3.66
N ASN A 284 -8.17 18.00 2.58
CA ASN A 284 -9.34 18.78 2.17
C ASN A 284 -10.67 18.26 2.74
N ALA A 285 -10.63 17.23 3.59
CA ALA A 285 -11.83 16.63 4.14
C ALA A 285 -12.59 17.63 5.04
N THR A 286 -13.88 17.76 4.82
CA THR A 286 -14.79 18.59 5.63
C THR A 286 -15.58 17.76 6.64
N SER A 287 -15.45 16.43 6.59
CA SER A 287 -16.07 15.52 7.54
C SER A 287 -15.16 14.32 7.85
N LEU A 288 -15.33 13.75 9.05
CA LEU A 288 -14.63 12.52 9.44
C LEU A 288 -14.90 11.36 8.47
N LYS A 289 -16.11 11.28 7.92
CA LYS A 289 -16.52 10.24 6.97
C LYS A 289 -15.71 10.30 5.67
N GLU A 290 -15.36 11.51 5.20
CA GLU A 290 -14.47 11.68 4.04
C GLU A 290 -13.07 11.14 4.32
N VAL A 291 -12.52 11.38 5.52
CA VAL A 291 -11.23 10.81 5.94
C VAL A 291 -11.29 9.28 5.99
N GLU A 292 -12.33 8.71 6.60
CA GLU A 292 -12.50 7.25 6.69
C GLU A 292 -12.66 6.60 5.31
N ASN A 293 -13.40 7.24 4.41
CA ASN A 293 -13.55 6.80 3.02
C ASN A 293 -12.23 6.86 2.26
N ALA A 294 -11.47 7.95 2.42
CA ALA A 294 -10.16 8.11 1.79
C ALA A 294 -9.17 7.03 2.27
N MET A 295 -9.17 6.72 3.57
CA MET A 295 -8.34 5.67 4.15
C MET A 295 -8.75 4.27 3.68
N THR A 296 -10.05 4.00 3.63
CA THR A 296 -10.58 2.70 3.17
C THR A 296 -10.31 2.47 1.69
N ASP A 297 -10.53 3.49 0.85
CA ASP A 297 -10.22 3.43 -0.58
C ASP A 297 -8.71 3.35 -0.83
N GLY A 298 -7.90 4.07 -0.05
CA GLY A 298 -6.44 3.97 -0.09
C GLY A 298 -5.93 2.56 0.23
N TYR A 299 -6.45 1.95 1.30
CA TYR A 299 -6.16 0.55 1.65
C TYR A 299 -6.54 -0.40 0.52
N LYS A 300 -7.77 -0.28 -0.01
CA LYS A 300 -8.24 -1.13 -1.10
C LYS A 300 -7.35 -1.00 -2.34
N LYS A 301 -7.01 0.23 -2.74
CA LYS A 301 -6.14 0.49 -3.90
C LYS A 301 -4.74 -0.07 -3.73
N LEU A 302 -4.13 0.06 -2.55
CA LEU A 302 -2.83 -0.56 -2.28
C LEU A 302 -2.91 -2.09 -2.28
N SER A 303 -3.95 -2.64 -1.66
CA SER A 303 -4.20 -4.09 -1.62
C SER A 303 -4.38 -4.65 -3.04
N ASP A 304 -5.16 -3.97 -3.88
CA ASP A 304 -5.37 -4.34 -5.28
C ASP A 304 -4.08 -4.34 -6.12
N LEU A 305 -3.01 -3.65 -5.70
CA LEU A 305 -1.71 -3.70 -6.39
C LEU A 305 -0.89 -4.95 -6.02
N VAL A 306 -1.07 -5.48 -4.80
CA VAL A 306 -0.24 -6.57 -4.26
C VAL A 306 -0.95 -7.93 -4.25
N VAL A 307 -2.29 -7.94 -4.35
CA VAL A 307 -3.08 -9.17 -4.44
C VAL A 307 -2.73 -9.96 -5.70
N ARG A 308 -2.26 -11.20 -5.51
CA ARG A 308 -1.84 -12.13 -6.57
C ARG A 308 -3.01 -12.95 -7.12
N VAL A 309 -4.01 -12.29 -7.71
CA VAL A 309 -5.19 -12.93 -8.32
C VAL A 309 -5.36 -12.49 -9.78
N GLY A 310 -5.79 -13.40 -10.66
CA GLY A 310 -6.05 -13.10 -12.07
C GLY A 310 -4.81 -12.57 -12.81
N VAL A 311 -4.95 -11.48 -13.57
CA VAL A 311 -3.81 -10.87 -14.30
C VAL A 311 -2.76 -10.28 -13.39
N ARG A 312 -3.13 -9.86 -12.18
CA ARG A 312 -2.17 -9.37 -11.19
C ARG A 312 -1.18 -10.44 -10.81
N ARG A 313 -1.67 -11.67 -10.63
CA ARG A 313 -0.83 -12.85 -10.41
C ARG A 313 0.23 -12.98 -11.51
N MET A 314 -0.18 -12.89 -12.78
CA MET A 314 0.75 -13.00 -13.92
C MET A 314 1.83 -11.91 -13.93
N VAL A 315 1.50 -10.68 -13.52
CA VAL A 315 2.47 -9.58 -13.47
C VAL A 315 3.49 -9.80 -12.35
N HIS A 316 3.03 -10.21 -11.17
CA HIS A 316 3.89 -10.59 -10.05
C HIS A 316 4.78 -11.79 -10.42
N GLU A 317 4.22 -12.84 -11.03
CA GLU A 317 4.97 -14.01 -11.51
C GLU A 317 5.97 -13.65 -12.62
N THR A 318 5.64 -12.67 -13.48
CA THR A 318 6.57 -12.17 -14.51
C THR A 318 7.76 -11.46 -13.88
N MET A 319 7.53 -10.62 -12.87
CA MET A 319 8.60 -9.95 -12.14
C MET A 319 9.47 -10.95 -11.37
N ASP A 320 8.85 -11.95 -10.73
CA ASP A 320 9.54 -13.05 -10.05
C ASP A 320 10.39 -13.87 -11.05
N MET A 321 9.86 -14.14 -12.25
CA MET A 321 10.59 -14.79 -13.35
C MET A 321 11.79 -13.96 -13.79
N PHE A 322 11.64 -12.64 -13.99
CA PHE A 322 12.75 -11.76 -14.36
C PHE A 322 13.84 -11.75 -13.30
N MET A 323 13.46 -11.66 -12.01
CA MET A 323 14.42 -11.70 -10.90
C MET A 323 15.20 -13.02 -10.88
N ASN A 324 14.51 -14.17 -10.94
CA ASN A 324 15.15 -15.48 -10.92
C ASN A 324 16.07 -15.69 -12.14
N MET A 325 15.63 -15.23 -13.32
CA MET A 325 16.42 -15.29 -14.54
C MET A 325 17.68 -14.43 -14.45
N THR A 326 17.59 -13.22 -13.89
CA THR A 326 18.76 -12.35 -13.66
C THR A 326 19.74 -13.00 -12.68
N ASP A 327 19.27 -13.57 -11.57
CA ASP A 327 20.12 -14.27 -10.60
C ASP A 327 20.84 -15.46 -11.26
N GLU A 328 20.12 -16.25 -12.07
CA GLU A 328 20.68 -17.41 -12.76
C GLU A 328 21.72 -17.02 -13.82
N ILE A 329 21.43 -16.01 -14.66
CA ILE A 329 22.39 -15.52 -15.66
C ILE A 329 23.65 -15.00 -14.96
N ARG A 330 23.51 -14.27 -13.85
CA ARG A 330 24.65 -13.79 -13.07
C ARG A 330 25.51 -14.95 -12.58
N LEU A 331 24.90 -15.96 -11.96
CA LEU A 331 25.60 -17.14 -11.44
C LEU A 331 26.33 -17.90 -12.56
N ARG A 332 25.66 -18.12 -13.69
CA ARG A 332 26.22 -18.79 -14.86
C ARG A 332 27.35 -17.99 -15.52
N SER A 333 27.25 -16.66 -15.50
CA SER A 333 28.29 -15.75 -16.02
C SER A 333 29.57 -15.84 -15.19
N VAL A 334 29.45 -15.84 -13.86
CA VAL A 334 30.62 -15.91 -12.95
C VAL A 334 31.26 -17.31 -12.98
N SER A 335 30.46 -18.37 -13.13
CA SER A 335 30.94 -19.75 -13.18
C SER A 335 31.40 -20.23 -14.57
N ASN A 336 31.30 -19.38 -15.61
CA ASN A 336 31.56 -19.75 -17.01
C ASN A 336 30.74 -20.97 -17.49
N THR A 337 29.49 -21.08 -17.01
CA THR A 337 28.52 -22.12 -17.43
C THR A 337 27.39 -21.56 -18.30
N LEU A 338 27.46 -20.27 -18.66
CA LEU A 338 26.50 -19.61 -19.53
C LEU A 338 26.81 -19.91 -21.00
N ASP A 339 25.86 -20.49 -21.71
CA ASP A 339 25.94 -20.74 -23.15
C ASP A 339 24.89 -19.95 -23.95
N LEU A 340 25.04 -19.98 -25.27
CA LEU A 340 24.15 -19.27 -26.21
C LEU A 340 22.74 -19.87 -26.20
N ASP A 341 22.61 -21.19 -26.06
CA ASP A 341 21.33 -21.89 -26.06
C ASP A 341 20.48 -21.50 -24.84
N TYR A 342 21.11 -21.37 -23.67
CA TYR A 342 20.45 -20.89 -22.47
C TYR A 342 19.98 -19.44 -22.63
N LEU A 343 20.82 -18.54 -23.16
CA LEU A 343 20.41 -17.17 -23.44
C LEU A 343 19.24 -17.10 -24.43
N GLU A 344 19.24 -17.95 -25.46
CA GLU A 344 18.15 -18.04 -26.41
C GLU A 344 16.83 -18.49 -25.76
N ARG A 345 16.88 -19.47 -24.85
CA ARG A 345 15.71 -19.87 -24.06
C ARG A 345 15.22 -18.75 -23.16
N CYS A 346 16.11 -17.97 -22.55
CA CYS A 346 15.75 -16.80 -21.75
C CYS A 346 15.06 -15.74 -22.60
N GLU A 347 15.62 -15.38 -23.76
CA GLU A 347 15.03 -14.45 -24.72
C GLU A 347 13.64 -14.90 -25.17
N GLU A 348 13.48 -16.18 -25.50
CA GLU A 348 12.21 -16.78 -25.87
C GLU A 348 11.17 -16.68 -24.75
N SER A 349 11.59 -17.01 -23.52
CA SER A 349 10.72 -16.94 -22.35
C SER A 349 10.27 -15.51 -22.08
N VAL A 350 11.18 -14.53 -22.08
CA VAL A 350 10.84 -13.12 -21.88
C VAL A 350 9.88 -12.64 -22.97
N ARG A 351 10.15 -12.96 -24.24
CA ARG A 351 9.31 -12.54 -25.36
C ARG A 351 7.91 -13.15 -25.30
N LYS A 352 7.78 -14.45 -25.01
CA LYS A 352 6.47 -15.12 -24.82
C LYS A 352 5.69 -14.50 -23.66
N THR A 353 6.33 -14.28 -22.53
CA THR A 353 5.68 -13.66 -21.36
C THR A 353 5.21 -12.25 -21.68
N LEU A 354 6.03 -11.44 -22.34
CA LEU A 354 5.64 -10.10 -22.77
C LEU A 354 4.51 -10.11 -23.79
N GLN A 355 4.52 -11.02 -24.78
CA GLN A 355 3.42 -11.19 -25.72
C GLN A 355 2.12 -11.60 -25.02
N ASN A 356 2.18 -12.49 -24.03
CA ASN A 356 1.02 -12.84 -23.22
C ASN A 356 0.46 -11.62 -22.48
N LEU A 357 1.32 -10.83 -21.83
CA LEU A 357 0.92 -9.58 -21.17
C LEU A 357 0.31 -8.56 -22.15
N LEU A 358 0.82 -8.49 -23.39
CA LEU A 358 0.27 -7.65 -24.44
C LEU A 358 -1.07 -8.16 -24.98
N SER A 359 -1.26 -9.47 -25.09
CA SER A 359 -2.53 -10.04 -25.54
C SER A 359 -3.67 -9.82 -24.54
N LEU A 360 -3.34 -9.78 -23.24
CA LEU A 360 -4.31 -9.49 -22.19
C LEU A 360 -4.85 -8.05 -22.27
N HIS A 361 -4.05 -7.10 -22.78
CA HIS A 361 -4.52 -5.75 -23.08
C HIS A 361 -5.72 -5.74 -24.04
N ALA A 362 -5.67 -6.56 -25.09
CA ALA A 362 -6.74 -6.65 -26.08
C ALA A 362 -8.02 -7.26 -25.50
N ALA A 363 -7.88 -8.15 -24.50
CA ALA A 363 -9.01 -8.82 -23.85
C ALA A 363 -9.62 -8.00 -22.70
N TRP A 364 -8.88 -7.09 -22.07
CA TRP A 364 -9.30 -6.35 -20.87
C TRP A 364 -10.09 -5.06 -21.12
N GLY A 365 -10.20 -4.62 -22.38
CA GLY A 365 -10.85 -3.35 -22.70
C GLY A 365 -10.15 -2.14 -22.06
N ASN A 366 -10.80 -0.98 -22.14
CA ASN A 366 -10.27 0.32 -21.69
C ASN A 366 -10.43 0.55 -20.16
N ASP A 367 -10.03 -0.40 -19.30
CA ASP A 367 -9.81 -0.06 -17.89
C ASP A 367 -8.51 0.76 -17.76
N LYS A 368 -8.63 2.05 -18.11
CA LYS A 368 -7.54 3.02 -18.12
C LYS A 368 -6.99 3.32 -16.73
N ASP A 369 -7.67 2.91 -15.67
CA ASP A 369 -7.22 3.16 -14.30
C ASP A 369 -6.28 2.06 -13.79
N SER A 370 -6.30 0.89 -14.42
CA SER A 370 -5.42 -0.23 -14.11
C SER A 370 -3.95 0.05 -14.45
N ILE A 371 -3.05 -0.11 -13.48
CA ILE A 371 -1.59 -0.08 -13.70
C ILE A 371 -1.14 -1.07 -14.78
N PHE A 372 -1.86 -2.20 -14.89
CA PHE A 372 -1.54 -3.30 -15.79
C PHE A 372 -1.93 -2.96 -17.25
N PHE A 373 -2.94 -2.12 -17.44
CA PHE A 373 -3.25 -1.51 -18.73
C PHE A 373 -2.13 -0.57 -19.18
N HIS A 374 -1.63 0.30 -18.29
CA HIS A 374 -0.50 1.16 -18.63
C HIS A 374 0.79 0.39 -18.88
N LEU A 375 0.99 -0.71 -18.14
CA LEU A 375 2.09 -1.63 -18.33
C LEU A 375 2.04 -2.29 -19.71
N SER A 376 0.91 -2.86 -20.10
CA SER A 376 0.76 -3.44 -21.43
C SER A 376 0.93 -2.40 -22.54
N VAL A 377 0.41 -1.18 -22.38
CA VAL A 377 0.60 -0.09 -23.35
C VAL A 377 2.07 0.33 -23.48
N ARG A 378 2.80 0.46 -22.37
CA ARG A 378 4.24 0.81 -22.41
C ARG A 378 5.09 -0.32 -22.97
N LEU A 379 4.80 -1.56 -22.58
CA LEU A 379 5.47 -2.75 -23.13
C LEU A 379 5.23 -2.90 -24.63
N GLY A 380 4.05 -2.52 -25.14
CA GLY A 380 3.73 -2.58 -26.58
C GLY A 380 4.54 -1.60 -27.43
N LYS A 381 5.14 -0.58 -26.80
CA LYS A 381 6.05 0.37 -27.46
C LYS A 381 7.50 -0.12 -27.47
N ILE A 382 7.85 -1.12 -26.66
CA ILE A 382 9.16 -1.75 -26.73
C ILE A 382 9.17 -2.55 -28.02
N LYS A 383 9.88 -2.05 -29.04
CA LYS A 383 10.24 -2.85 -30.22
C LYS A 383 11.16 -3.97 -29.74
N MET A 384 10.57 -5.05 -29.26
CA MET A 384 11.25 -6.32 -29.10
C MET A 384 11.62 -6.73 -30.52
N GLY A 385 12.88 -6.51 -30.90
CA GLY A 385 13.39 -6.64 -32.27
C GLY A 385 12.76 -7.83 -32.96
N THR A 386 11.83 -7.55 -33.87
CA THR A 386 11.23 -8.55 -34.74
C THR A 386 12.07 -8.53 -35.99
N GLN A 387 12.95 -9.53 -36.06
CA GLN A 387 13.79 -9.92 -37.19
C GLN A 387 14.89 -8.95 -37.61
#